data_AF-A0A7C2R392-F1
#
_entry.id   AF-A0A7C2R392-F1
#
_cell.length_a   1.000
_cell.length_b   1.000
_cell.length_c   1.000
_cell.angle_alpha   90.00
_cell.angle_beta   90.00
_cell.angle_gamma   90.00
#
_symmetry.space_group_name_H-M   'P 1'
#
loop_
_entity.id
_entity.type
_entity.pdbx_description
1 polymer ?
#
loop_
_entity_poly.entity_id
_entity_poly.type
_entity_poly.pdbx_seq_one_letter_code
_entity_poly.pdbx_strand_id
1 'polypeptide(L)'
;MPWTDTGFAFQVDNDFNCPMGAEGIIDSPMNKFIYQIGFFISACLLVLFFPLYSIFWIYPHFTEIVTFEKEVNAKQIATHITKMLVMDSSPETLKKENITENFVEVLKEARSDFDLTKIKIFSSRGEVLYSTDAQEIGNMNTHSYFTDRVSKGKIFSNVVHRDKKTMEGKTVKKDVVETYVPLMRNEYFVGALEIYYDITYTEHSINNFVAKSLIITLMVSLSLLLCILFISLATITYYKKLLKARREVQLLKDRMPPLYNLSADEPDERLP
;
A
#
# COMPACT_ATOMS: atom_id res chain seq x y z
N MET A 1 -58.13 47.02 19.87
CA MET A 1 -59.49 46.51 20.16
C MET A 1 -60.48 47.28 19.29
N PRO A 2 -61.50 46.63 18.71
CA PRO A 2 -62.24 45.53 19.30
C PRO A 2 -62.24 44.22 18.48
N TRP A 3 -62.62 43.18 19.22
CA TRP A 3 -62.96 41.84 18.81
C TRP A 3 -64.40 41.79 18.29
N THR A 4 -64.68 40.88 17.36
CA THR A 4 -65.99 40.20 17.24
C THR A 4 -65.80 38.82 16.64
N ASP A 5 -66.26 37.83 17.40
CA ASP A 5 -66.38 36.41 17.08
C ASP A 5 -67.49 36.11 16.06
N THR A 6 -67.21 35.14 15.18
CA THR A 6 -68.10 34.05 14.67
C THR A 6 -67.15 33.11 13.89
N GLY A 7 -66.89 31.85 14.23
CA GLY A 7 -67.81 30.78 14.56
C GLY A 7 -68.00 29.89 13.32
N PHE A 8 -67.07 28.97 13.01
CA PHE A 8 -67.33 27.76 12.21
C PHE A 8 -66.33 26.65 12.58
N ALA A 9 -66.90 25.50 12.94
CA ALA A 9 -66.23 24.34 13.48
C ALA A 9 -65.40 23.58 12.43
N PHE A 10 -64.24 23.06 12.84
CA PHE A 10 -63.64 21.88 12.24
C PHE A 10 -63.35 20.88 13.34
N GLN A 11 -64.03 19.74 13.24
CA GLN A 11 -63.92 18.58 14.11
C GLN A 11 -62.54 17.96 13.89
N VAL A 12 -61.71 17.94 14.94
CA VAL A 12 -60.42 17.23 14.92
C VAL A 12 -60.68 15.84 15.47
N ASP A 13 -60.70 14.85 14.59
CA ASP A 13 -60.71 13.44 14.97
C ASP A 13 -59.45 13.13 15.80
N ASN A 14 -59.65 12.87 17.09
CA ASN A 14 -58.64 12.35 18.00
C ASN A 14 -58.54 10.83 17.83
N ASP A 15 -57.95 10.38 16.73
CA ASP A 15 -57.54 8.98 16.53
C ASP A 15 -56.03 8.92 16.23
N PHE A 16 -55.21 9.37 17.18
CA PHE A 16 -53.79 8.94 17.24
C PHE A 16 -53.69 7.66 18.06
N ASN A 17 -54.13 6.58 17.43
CA ASN A 17 -53.86 5.22 17.86
C ASN A 17 -52.36 4.96 17.61
N CYS A 18 -51.53 5.11 18.65
CA CYS A 18 -50.10 4.84 18.57
C CYS A 18 -49.90 3.32 18.39
N PRO A 19 -49.33 2.83 17.27
CA PRO A 19 -49.21 1.40 17.05
C PRO A 19 -48.12 0.83 17.96
N MET A 20 -48.55 0.25 19.09
CA MET A 20 -47.80 -0.75 19.85
C MET A 20 -47.56 -1.98 18.95
N GLY A 21 -46.52 -1.97 18.12
CA GLY A 21 -46.22 -3.13 17.28
C GLY A 21 -44.94 -3.10 16.44
N ALA A 22 -44.38 -1.92 16.14
CA ALA A 22 -43.22 -1.84 15.24
C ALA A 22 -41.85 -1.94 15.96
N GLU A 23 -41.77 -1.67 17.26
CA GLU A 23 -40.49 -1.73 18.01
C GLU A 23 -40.01 -3.16 18.30
N GLY A 24 -40.89 -4.17 18.23
CA GLY A 24 -40.58 -5.54 18.67
C GLY A 24 -39.76 -6.39 17.71
N ILE A 25 -39.76 -6.09 16.41
CA ILE A 25 -39.15 -6.95 15.37
C ILE A 25 -37.66 -6.61 15.16
N ILE A 26 -37.30 -5.34 15.31
CA ILE A 26 -35.91 -4.87 15.14
C ILE A 26 -35.07 -5.20 16.39
N ASP A 27 -35.70 -5.26 17.57
CA ASP A 27 -34.99 -5.37 18.85
C ASP A 27 -34.87 -6.81 19.40
N SER A 28 -35.06 -7.82 18.55
CA SER A 28 -34.87 -9.22 18.97
C SER A 28 -33.39 -9.50 19.28
N PRO A 29 -33.08 -10.25 20.35
CA PRO A 29 -31.70 -10.54 20.76
C PRO A 29 -30.89 -11.29 19.69
N MET A 30 -31.58 -12.00 18.79
CA MET A 30 -30.99 -12.72 17.67
C MET A 30 -30.47 -11.77 16.58
N ASN A 31 -31.19 -10.70 16.28
CA ASN A 31 -30.77 -9.69 15.30
C ASN A 31 -29.55 -8.91 15.80
N LYS A 32 -29.53 -8.52 17.08
CA LYS A 32 -28.36 -7.85 17.71
C LYS A 32 -27.08 -8.70 17.63
N PHE A 33 -27.19 -10.02 17.78
CA PHE A 33 -26.04 -10.92 17.68
C PHE A 33 -25.47 -11.02 16.25
N ILE A 34 -26.33 -11.06 15.23
CA ILE A 34 -25.92 -11.09 13.82
C ILE A 34 -25.17 -9.79 13.45
N TYR A 35 -25.66 -8.62 13.88
CA TYR A 35 -24.97 -7.35 13.64
C TYR A 35 -23.59 -7.28 14.32
N GLN A 36 -23.44 -7.85 15.52
CA GLN A 36 -22.15 -7.90 16.22
C GLN A 36 -21.13 -8.78 15.47
N ILE A 37 -21.55 -9.92 14.94
CA ILE A 37 -20.69 -10.79 14.12
C ILE A 37 -20.30 -10.07 12.82
N GLY A 38 -21.26 -9.46 12.13
CA GLY A 38 -20.99 -8.70 10.90
C GLY A 38 -20.00 -7.56 11.12
N PHE A 39 -20.16 -6.81 12.21
CA PHE A 39 -19.23 -5.76 12.61
C PHE A 39 -17.82 -6.29 12.89
N PHE A 40 -17.70 -7.41 13.61
CA PHE A 40 -16.41 -8.03 13.90
C PHE A 40 -15.70 -8.52 12.63
N ILE A 41 -16.43 -9.17 11.72
CA ILE A 41 -15.87 -9.61 10.43
C ILE A 41 -15.39 -8.40 9.61
N SER A 42 -16.19 -7.33 9.55
CA SER A 42 -15.80 -6.10 8.85
C SER A 42 -14.52 -5.49 9.45
N ALA A 43 -14.39 -5.49 10.78
CA ALA A 43 -13.19 -4.99 11.45
C ALA A 43 -11.96 -5.85 11.09
N CYS A 44 -12.09 -7.18 11.11
CA CYS A 44 -11.03 -8.10 10.71
C CYS A 44 -10.59 -7.88 9.25
N LEU A 45 -11.55 -7.68 8.33
CA LEU A 45 -11.24 -7.39 6.92
C LEU A 45 -10.46 -6.10 6.77
N LEU A 46 -10.84 -5.04 7.49
CA LEU A 46 -10.14 -3.76 7.45
C LEU A 46 -8.70 -3.86 7.98
N VAL A 47 -8.50 -4.64 9.05
CA VAL A 47 -7.16 -4.92 9.61
C VAL A 47 -6.27 -5.68 8.62
N LEU A 48 -6.82 -6.64 7.87
CA LEU A 48 -6.07 -7.40 6.87
C LEU A 48 -5.82 -6.60 5.58
N PHE A 49 -6.64 -5.60 5.28
CA PHE A 49 -6.50 -4.79 4.08
C PHE A 49 -5.17 -4.01 4.06
N PHE A 50 -4.78 -3.38 5.17
CA PHE A 50 -3.56 -2.58 5.24
C PHE A 50 -2.27 -3.36 4.95
N PRO A 51 -1.98 -4.53 5.57
CA PRO A 51 -0.77 -5.29 5.28
C PRO A 51 -0.75 -5.79 3.83
N LEU A 52 -1.91 -6.16 3.27
CA LEU A 52 -2.03 -6.54 1.87
C LEU A 52 -1.70 -5.35 0.95
N TYR A 53 -2.29 -4.19 1.20
CA TYR A 53 -2.00 -2.97 0.43
C TYR A 53 -0.51 -2.60 0.49
N SER A 54 0.11 -2.73 1.66
CA SER A 54 1.54 -2.44 1.82
C SER A 54 2.43 -3.35 0.97
N ILE A 55 2.18 -4.66 0.98
CA ILE A 55 2.97 -5.64 0.24
C ILE A 55 2.74 -5.52 -1.28
N PHE A 56 1.49 -5.37 -1.70
CA PHE A 56 1.13 -5.38 -3.12
C PHE A 56 1.28 -4.02 -3.81
N TRP A 57 1.29 -2.92 -3.07
CA TRP A 57 1.29 -1.57 -3.66
C TRP A 57 2.43 -0.69 -3.17
N ILE A 58 2.61 -0.58 -1.85
CA ILE A 58 3.60 0.34 -1.27
C ILE A 58 5.02 -0.13 -1.58
N TYR A 59 5.35 -1.39 -1.26
CA TYR A 59 6.68 -1.94 -1.49
C TYR A 59 7.13 -1.87 -2.97
N PRO A 60 6.35 -2.38 -3.96
CA PRO A 60 6.78 -2.31 -5.35
C PRO A 60 6.95 -0.88 -5.85
N HIS A 61 6.14 0.07 -5.37
CA HIS A 61 6.26 1.47 -5.77
C HIS A 61 7.53 2.13 -5.23
N PHE A 62 7.96 1.81 -4.01
CA PHE A 62 9.25 2.27 -3.50
C PHE A 62 10.43 1.77 -4.33
N THR A 63 10.42 0.49 -4.70
CA THR A 63 11.45 -0.08 -5.58
C THR A 63 11.45 0.59 -6.96
N GLU A 64 10.29 0.91 -7.52
CA GLU A 64 10.16 1.66 -8.77
C GLU A 64 10.79 3.07 -8.67
N ILE A 65 10.53 3.79 -7.59
CA ILE A 65 11.11 5.12 -7.34
C ILE A 65 12.64 5.04 -7.27
N VAL A 66 13.19 4.07 -6.53
CA VAL A 66 14.65 3.85 -6.44
C VAL A 66 15.23 3.56 -7.82
N THR A 67 14.57 2.70 -8.59
CA THR A 67 14.99 2.34 -9.96
C THR A 67 15.02 3.57 -10.85
N PHE A 68 13.96 4.38 -10.82
CA PHE A 68 13.84 5.60 -11.62
C PHE A 68 14.91 6.63 -11.24
N GLU A 69 15.15 6.85 -9.95
CA GLU A 69 16.21 7.76 -9.49
C GLU A 69 17.59 7.30 -9.99
N LYS A 70 17.90 6.01 -9.84
CA LYS A 70 19.18 5.45 -10.31
C LYS A 70 19.29 5.45 -11.84
N GLU A 71 18.20 5.27 -12.56
CA GLU A 71 18.15 5.42 -14.02
C GLU A 71 18.52 6.84 -14.45
N VAL A 72 17.93 7.85 -13.79
CA VAL A 72 18.23 9.27 -14.08
C VAL A 72 19.71 9.57 -13.81
N ASN A 73 20.26 9.08 -12.70
CA ASN A 73 21.67 9.27 -12.36
C ASN A 73 22.60 8.53 -13.34
N ALA A 74 22.27 7.29 -13.70
CA ALA A 74 23.01 6.53 -14.72
C ALA A 74 23.04 7.28 -16.05
N LYS A 75 21.90 7.84 -16.48
CA LYS A 75 21.81 8.66 -17.69
C LYS A 75 22.73 9.87 -17.62
N GLN A 76 22.75 10.58 -16.48
CA GLN A 76 23.61 11.76 -16.29
C GLN A 76 25.09 11.36 -16.37
N ILE A 77 25.51 10.33 -15.63
CA ILE A 77 26.88 9.82 -15.66
C ILE A 77 27.27 9.39 -17.08
N ALA A 78 26.45 8.58 -17.73
CA ALA A 78 26.70 8.12 -19.09
C ALA A 78 26.85 9.29 -20.07
N THR A 79 26.01 10.32 -19.92
CA THR A 79 26.12 11.55 -20.72
C THR A 79 27.45 12.28 -20.46
N HIS A 80 27.89 12.37 -19.22
CA HIS A 80 29.19 12.97 -18.86
C HIS A 80 30.37 12.16 -19.40
N ILE A 81 30.39 10.85 -19.19
CA ILE A 81 31.42 9.93 -19.69
C ILE A 81 31.52 10.01 -21.22
N THR A 82 30.38 9.98 -21.92
CA THR A 82 30.35 9.98 -23.39
C THR A 82 30.87 11.28 -23.98
N LYS A 83 30.70 12.43 -23.31
CA LYS A 83 31.29 13.70 -23.75
C LYS A 83 32.82 13.69 -23.68
N MET A 84 33.40 12.92 -22.77
CA MET A 84 34.86 12.77 -22.61
C MET A 84 35.45 11.71 -23.54
N LEU A 85 34.62 10.79 -24.02
CA LEU A 85 35.02 9.86 -25.07
C LEU A 85 35.28 10.66 -26.35
N VAL A 86 36.56 10.91 -26.66
CA VAL A 86 36.99 11.54 -27.92
C VAL A 86 36.63 10.61 -29.06
N MET A 87 35.41 10.74 -29.56
CA MET A 87 34.96 10.04 -30.74
C MET A 87 35.48 10.80 -31.96
N ASP A 88 36.75 10.61 -32.29
CA ASP A 88 37.37 11.17 -33.49
C ASP A 88 36.53 10.84 -34.73
N SER A 89 35.82 11.86 -35.20
CA SER A 89 35.45 12.21 -36.58
C SER A 89 34.95 11.15 -37.56
N SER A 90 34.64 9.92 -37.14
CA SER A 90 34.08 8.89 -38.02
C SER A 90 32.74 8.38 -37.49
N PRO A 91 31.68 8.32 -38.32
CA PRO A 91 30.31 8.01 -37.90
C PRO A 91 30.04 6.53 -37.60
N GLU A 92 31.04 5.65 -37.74
CA GLU A 92 30.78 4.21 -37.77
C GLU A 92 31.20 3.51 -36.48
N THR A 93 30.29 3.50 -35.51
CA THR A 93 30.22 2.59 -34.34
C THR A 93 31.36 2.71 -33.33
N LEU A 94 31.05 2.49 -32.03
CA LEU A 94 32.11 2.32 -31.04
C LEU A 94 32.92 1.07 -31.36
N LYS A 95 34.24 1.23 -31.39
CA LYS A 95 35.21 0.13 -31.51
C LYS A 95 36.16 0.14 -30.32
N LYS A 96 36.90 -0.96 -30.16
CA LYS A 96 37.83 -1.15 -29.04
C LYS A 96 38.94 -0.10 -29.01
N GLU A 97 39.37 0.39 -30.19
CA GLU A 97 40.40 1.41 -30.33
C GLU A 97 39.97 2.77 -29.76
N ASN A 98 38.67 3.01 -29.59
CA ASN A 98 38.16 4.22 -28.95
C ASN A 98 38.33 4.21 -27.42
N ILE A 99 38.58 3.04 -26.82
CA ILE A 99 38.78 2.87 -25.38
C ILE A 99 40.27 3.01 -25.06
N THR A 100 40.74 4.26 -24.97
CA THR A 100 42.14 4.58 -24.63
C THR A 100 42.42 4.38 -23.13
N GLU A 101 43.69 4.24 -22.75
CA GLU A 101 44.09 4.13 -21.34
C GLU A 101 43.63 5.33 -20.50
N ASN A 102 43.74 6.55 -21.04
CA ASN A 102 43.24 7.77 -20.38
C ASN A 102 41.73 7.69 -20.13
N PHE A 103 40.97 7.16 -21.09
CA PHE A 103 39.53 7.00 -20.92
C PHE A 103 39.19 5.91 -19.89
N VAL A 104 39.99 4.83 -19.82
CA VAL A 104 39.85 3.82 -18.77
C VAL A 104 40.06 4.41 -17.37
N GLU A 105 41.01 5.33 -17.20
CA GLU A 105 41.19 6.04 -15.92
C GLU A 105 39.96 6.90 -15.58
N VAL A 106 39.39 7.63 -16.55
CA VAL A 106 38.12 8.36 -16.36
C VAL A 106 36.99 7.43 -15.91
N LEU A 107 36.90 6.22 -16.47
CA LEU A 107 35.89 5.24 -16.05
C LEU A 107 36.13 4.73 -14.62
N LYS A 108 37.39 4.56 -14.21
CA LYS A 108 37.74 4.17 -12.83
C LYS A 108 37.41 5.28 -11.83
N GLU A 109 37.74 6.53 -12.16
CA GLU A 109 37.38 7.70 -11.36
C GLU A 109 35.87 7.82 -11.22
N ALA A 110 35.12 7.81 -12.34
CA ALA A 110 33.66 7.84 -12.32
C ALA A 110 33.07 6.69 -11.50
N ARG A 111 33.64 5.48 -11.59
CA ARG A 111 33.20 4.36 -10.77
C ARG A 111 33.36 4.64 -9.27
N SER A 112 34.49 5.22 -8.88
CA SER A 112 34.78 5.57 -7.49
C SER A 112 33.91 6.73 -6.99
N ASP A 113 33.83 7.82 -7.76
CA ASP A 113 33.15 9.06 -7.37
C ASP A 113 31.63 8.89 -7.22
N PHE A 114 31.05 7.97 -7.99
CA PHE A 114 29.61 7.71 -8.00
C PHE A 114 29.22 6.37 -7.37
N ASP A 115 30.13 5.72 -6.63
CA ASP A 115 29.91 4.43 -5.95
C ASP A 115 29.33 3.33 -6.87
N LEU A 116 29.80 3.28 -8.11
CA LEU A 116 29.32 2.31 -9.08
C LEU A 116 29.99 0.95 -8.82
N THR A 117 29.17 -0.10 -8.80
CA THR A 117 29.70 -1.46 -8.60
C THR A 117 30.41 -1.96 -9.85
N LYS A 118 29.90 -1.62 -11.03
CA LYS A 118 30.39 -2.05 -12.34
C LYS A 118 30.02 -1.01 -13.41
N ILE A 119 30.93 -0.83 -14.37
CA ILE A 119 30.69 -0.13 -15.64
C ILE A 119 31.08 -1.08 -16.77
N LYS A 120 30.27 -1.11 -17.83
CA LYS A 120 30.53 -1.83 -19.08
C LYS A 120 30.22 -0.95 -20.29
N ILE A 121 30.93 -1.17 -21.39
CA ILE A 121 30.68 -0.51 -22.67
C ILE A 121 30.45 -1.58 -23.73
N PHE A 122 29.36 -1.42 -24.47
CA PHE A 122 28.98 -2.25 -25.59
C PHE A 122 29.21 -1.54 -26.92
N SER A 123 29.61 -2.29 -27.95
CA SER A 123 29.52 -1.87 -29.34
C SER A 123 28.06 -1.83 -29.81
N SER A 124 27.80 -1.26 -30.99
CA SER A 124 26.46 -1.25 -31.60
C SER A 124 25.90 -2.67 -31.88
N ARG A 125 26.77 -3.68 -31.93
CA ARG A 125 26.39 -5.09 -32.11
C ARG A 125 26.14 -5.83 -30.79
N GLY A 126 26.42 -5.20 -29.65
CA GLY A 126 26.32 -5.82 -28.33
C GLY A 126 27.61 -6.49 -27.83
N GLU A 127 28.75 -6.29 -28.50
CA GLU A 127 30.04 -6.81 -28.02
C GLU A 127 30.55 -5.97 -26.84
N VAL A 128 31.04 -6.63 -25.80
CA VAL A 128 31.66 -5.96 -24.64
C VAL A 128 33.04 -5.42 -25.01
N LEU A 129 33.14 -4.11 -25.22
CA LEU A 129 34.40 -3.41 -25.53
C LEU A 129 35.24 -3.12 -24.28
N TYR A 130 34.55 -2.87 -23.16
CA TYR A 130 35.15 -2.63 -21.84
C TYR A 130 34.24 -3.17 -20.76
N SER A 131 34.81 -3.76 -19.71
CA SER A 131 34.10 -4.08 -18.48
C SER A 131 35.06 -3.89 -17.30
N THR A 132 34.50 -3.50 -16.16
CA THR A 132 35.19 -3.58 -14.87
C THR A 132 35.61 -5.01 -14.53
N ASP A 133 34.87 -6.01 -15.03
CA ASP A 133 35.26 -7.42 -14.98
C ASP A 133 35.91 -7.82 -16.31
N ALA A 134 37.23 -7.91 -16.33
CA ALA A 134 38.00 -8.19 -17.54
C ALA A 134 37.61 -9.50 -18.24
N GLN A 135 37.02 -10.47 -17.52
CA GLN A 135 36.55 -11.73 -18.10
C GLN A 135 35.32 -11.55 -19.00
N GLU A 136 34.65 -10.41 -18.93
CA GLU A 136 33.46 -10.12 -19.73
C GLU A 136 33.79 -9.52 -21.10
N ILE A 137 35.01 -8.99 -21.29
CA ILE A 137 35.42 -8.32 -22.52
C ILE A 137 35.40 -9.32 -23.69
N GLY A 138 34.78 -8.91 -24.80
CA GLY A 138 34.59 -9.73 -26.00
C GLY A 138 33.33 -10.61 -26.00
N ASN A 139 32.60 -10.70 -24.88
CA ASN A 139 31.31 -11.39 -24.88
C ASN A 139 30.27 -10.63 -25.69
N MET A 140 29.24 -11.33 -26.18
CA MET A 140 28.16 -10.74 -26.96
C MET A 140 26.85 -10.73 -26.18
N ASN A 141 26.24 -9.55 -26.05
CA ASN A 141 24.89 -9.41 -25.54
C ASN A 141 23.88 -9.66 -26.66
N THR A 142 23.16 -10.79 -26.57
CA THR A 142 22.18 -11.22 -27.58
C THR A 142 20.73 -11.12 -27.09
N HIS A 143 20.51 -10.49 -25.93
CA HIS A 143 19.20 -10.42 -25.32
C HIS A 143 18.30 -9.37 -26.00
N SER A 144 17.00 -9.68 -26.08
CA SER A 144 16.02 -8.85 -26.82
C SER A 144 15.86 -7.44 -26.27
N TYR A 145 16.04 -7.20 -24.97
CA TYR A 145 15.96 -5.83 -24.43
C TYR A 145 17.03 -4.91 -25.06
N PHE A 146 18.21 -5.45 -25.40
CA PHE A 146 19.29 -4.70 -25.99
C PHE A 146 18.93 -4.29 -27.43
N THR A 147 18.42 -5.22 -28.24
CA THR A 147 18.01 -4.94 -29.62
C THR A 147 16.71 -4.17 -29.71
N ASP A 148 15.72 -4.47 -28.88
CA ASP A 148 14.35 -3.96 -29.05
C ASP A 148 14.12 -2.63 -28.36
N ARG A 149 14.94 -2.31 -27.34
CA ARG A 149 14.85 -1.05 -26.57
C ARG A 149 16.13 -0.23 -26.65
N VAL A 150 17.25 -0.77 -26.17
CA VAL A 150 18.49 0.00 -26.02
C VAL A 150 18.98 0.51 -27.37
N SER A 151 19.04 -0.36 -28.38
CA SER A 151 19.46 0.03 -29.73
C SER A 151 18.56 1.06 -30.41
N LYS A 152 17.33 1.26 -29.90
CA LYS A 152 16.37 2.26 -30.38
C LYS A 152 16.41 3.55 -29.57
N GLY A 153 17.49 3.78 -28.81
CA GLY A 153 17.68 4.99 -28.01
C GLY A 153 16.88 5.01 -26.69
N LYS A 154 16.27 3.90 -26.27
CA LYS A 154 15.52 3.82 -25.00
C LYS A 154 16.39 3.28 -23.88
N ILE A 155 16.39 3.95 -22.74
CA ILE A 155 17.02 3.44 -21.53
C ILE A 155 16.25 2.21 -21.04
N PHE A 156 16.99 1.25 -20.48
CA PHE A 156 16.44 0.07 -19.84
C PHE A 156 17.13 -0.13 -18.50
N SER A 157 16.34 -0.21 -17.43
CA SER A 157 16.83 -0.40 -16.07
C SER A 157 16.11 -1.57 -15.42
N ASN A 158 16.83 -2.31 -14.58
CA ASN A 158 16.25 -3.41 -13.82
C ASN A 158 16.89 -3.51 -12.43
N VAL A 159 16.08 -3.82 -11.42
CA VAL A 159 16.57 -4.16 -10.08
C VAL A 159 16.96 -5.63 -10.07
N VAL A 160 18.17 -5.92 -9.64
CA VAL A 160 18.68 -7.27 -9.46
C VAL A 160 19.07 -7.43 -8.01
N HIS A 161 18.32 -8.28 -7.29
CA HIS A 161 18.62 -8.58 -5.90
C HIS A 161 19.88 -9.44 -5.76
N ARG A 162 20.50 -9.36 -4.59
CA ARG A 162 21.64 -10.20 -4.23
C ARG A 162 21.37 -11.68 -4.54
N ASP A 163 22.37 -12.36 -5.08
CA ASP A 163 22.36 -13.78 -5.45
C ASP A 163 21.34 -14.13 -6.55
N LYS A 164 20.77 -13.12 -7.24
CA LYS A 164 19.95 -13.30 -8.45
C LYS A 164 20.76 -13.01 -9.70
N LYS A 165 20.21 -13.45 -10.83
CA LYS A 165 20.81 -13.29 -12.16
C LYS A 165 20.45 -11.92 -12.75
N THR A 166 21.44 -11.24 -13.32
CA THR A 166 21.26 -10.07 -14.18
C THR A 166 20.55 -10.44 -15.48
N MET A 167 20.26 -9.44 -16.31
CA MET A 167 19.68 -9.68 -17.63
C MET A 167 20.60 -10.49 -18.55
N GLU A 168 21.91 -10.48 -18.31
CA GLU A 168 22.91 -11.30 -19.00
C GLU A 168 23.20 -12.63 -18.29
N GLY A 169 22.43 -12.98 -17.26
CA GLY A 169 22.54 -14.25 -16.56
C GLY A 169 23.66 -14.36 -15.52
N LYS A 170 24.32 -13.25 -15.16
CA LYS A 170 25.40 -13.21 -14.17
C LYS A 170 24.84 -13.03 -12.76
N THR A 171 25.44 -13.69 -11.77
CA THR A 171 24.99 -13.53 -10.38
C THR A 171 25.64 -12.31 -9.73
N VAL A 172 24.83 -11.45 -9.12
CA VAL A 172 25.31 -10.28 -8.38
C VAL A 172 25.49 -10.59 -6.90
N LYS A 173 26.51 -10.02 -6.26
CA LYS A 173 26.79 -10.18 -4.82
C LYS A 173 26.11 -9.13 -3.93
N LYS A 174 25.39 -8.20 -4.55
CA LYS A 174 24.76 -7.04 -3.92
C LYS A 174 23.42 -6.78 -4.59
N ASP A 175 22.53 -6.05 -3.92
CA ASP A 175 21.33 -5.53 -4.57
C ASP A 175 21.75 -4.35 -5.44
N VAL A 176 21.41 -4.41 -6.72
CA VAL A 176 21.87 -3.44 -7.71
C VAL A 176 20.74 -2.96 -8.61
N VAL A 177 20.85 -1.71 -9.07
CA VAL A 177 20.13 -1.26 -10.27
C VAL A 177 21.09 -1.38 -11.44
N GLU A 178 20.76 -2.28 -12.36
CA GLU A 178 21.44 -2.51 -13.64
C GLU A 178 20.78 -1.61 -14.69
N THR A 179 21.51 -0.63 -15.22
CA THR A 179 20.98 0.35 -16.20
C THR A 179 21.79 0.34 -17.48
N TYR A 180 21.08 0.25 -18.61
CA TYR A 180 21.60 0.30 -19.97
C TYR A 180 21.26 1.64 -20.60
N VAL A 181 22.27 2.50 -20.77
CA VAL A 181 22.13 3.82 -21.38
C VAL A 181 22.63 3.76 -22.83
N PRO A 182 21.77 4.02 -23.82
CA PRO A 182 22.16 4.00 -25.21
C PRO A 182 23.01 5.21 -25.57
N LEU A 183 24.01 4.97 -26.42
CA LEU A 183 24.85 6.00 -27.01
C LEU A 183 24.34 6.27 -28.41
N MET A 184 23.79 7.47 -28.60
CA MET A 184 23.16 7.91 -29.84
C MET A 184 23.98 9.03 -30.48
N ARG A 185 24.17 8.96 -31.79
CA ARG A 185 24.82 9.99 -32.61
C ARG A 185 23.98 10.25 -33.85
N ASN A 186 23.45 11.46 -34.01
CA ASN A 186 22.58 11.81 -35.14
C ASN A 186 21.46 10.76 -35.35
N GLU A 187 20.79 10.34 -34.27
CA GLU A 187 19.78 9.27 -34.26
C GLU A 187 20.29 7.83 -34.54
N TYR A 188 21.60 7.63 -34.79
CA TYR A 188 22.19 6.30 -34.94
C TYR A 188 22.71 5.75 -33.62
N PHE A 189 22.40 4.48 -33.36
CA PHE A 189 22.93 3.74 -32.21
C PHE A 189 24.38 3.32 -32.46
N VAL A 190 25.29 3.88 -31.66
CA VAL A 190 26.73 3.62 -31.80
C VAL A 190 27.26 2.63 -30.75
N GLY A 191 26.50 2.38 -29.69
CA GLY A 191 26.84 1.47 -28.60
C GLY A 191 26.01 1.77 -27.34
N ALA A 192 26.34 1.16 -26.21
CA ALA A 192 25.64 1.41 -24.95
C ALA A 192 26.61 1.37 -23.76
N LEU A 193 26.28 2.10 -22.69
CA LEU A 193 26.89 1.97 -21.38
C LEU A 193 25.99 1.12 -20.48
N GLU A 194 26.57 0.19 -19.74
CA GLU A 194 25.93 -0.51 -18.63
C GLU A 194 26.49 0.01 -17.32
N ILE A 195 25.62 0.39 -16.39
CA ILE A 195 25.99 0.95 -15.10
C ILE A 195 25.25 0.20 -14.00
N TYR A 196 26.00 -0.22 -12.98
CA TYR A 196 25.47 -0.90 -11.81
C TYR A 196 25.59 0.00 -10.58
N TYR A 197 24.46 0.43 -10.04
CA TYR A 197 24.42 1.10 -8.74
C TYR A 197 24.23 0.10 -7.62
N ASP A 198 25.00 0.22 -6.54
CA ASP A 198 24.72 -0.49 -5.29
C ASP A 198 23.52 0.15 -4.61
N ILE A 199 22.44 -0.62 -4.43
CA ILE A 199 21.27 -0.21 -3.66
C ILE A 199 21.08 -1.05 -2.39
N THR A 200 22.07 -1.85 -2.00
CA THR A 200 21.97 -2.76 -0.83
C THR A 200 21.52 -2.02 0.43
N TYR A 201 22.09 -0.84 0.71
CA TYR A 201 21.69 -0.05 1.87
C TYR A 201 20.27 0.50 1.74
N THR A 202 19.92 0.99 0.54
CA THR A 202 18.59 1.53 0.24
C THR A 202 17.50 0.46 0.39
N GLU A 203 17.70 -0.71 -0.23
CA GLU A 203 16.80 -1.87 -0.11
C GLU A 203 16.69 -2.34 1.34
N HIS A 204 17.80 -2.45 2.08
CA HIS A 204 17.76 -2.81 3.48
C HIS A 204 16.98 -1.77 4.33
N SER A 205 17.15 -0.48 4.04
CA SER A 205 16.45 0.60 4.72
C SER A 205 14.94 0.56 4.45
N ILE A 206 14.54 0.39 3.18
CA ILE A 206 13.13 0.25 2.76
C ILE A 206 12.52 -0.98 3.42
N ASN A 207 13.18 -2.15 3.34
CA ASN A 207 12.69 -3.38 3.95
C ASN A 207 12.49 -3.25 5.46
N ASN A 208 13.46 -2.65 6.15
CA ASN A 208 13.37 -2.42 7.59
C ASN A 208 12.26 -1.43 7.95
N PHE A 209 12.08 -0.36 7.15
CA PHE A 209 11.01 0.60 7.34
C PHE A 209 9.63 -0.03 7.15
N VAL A 210 9.43 -0.76 6.04
CA VAL A 210 8.18 -1.45 5.73
C VAL A 210 7.87 -2.51 6.79
N ALA A 211 8.85 -3.32 7.20
CA ALA A 211 8.66 -4.33 8.24
C ALA A 211 8.27 -3.70 9.59
N LYS A 212 8.92 -2.62 10.01
CA LYS A 212 8.58 -1.90 11.24
C LYS A 212 7.18 -1.27 11.17
N SER A 213 6.85 -0.65 10.04
CA SER A 213 5.51 -0.09 9.80
C SER A 213 4.42 -1.16 9.88
N LEU A 214 4.69 -2.34 9.31
CA LEU A 214 3.79 -3.50 9.37
C LEU A 214 3.60 -3.97 10.82
N ILE A 215 4.67 -4.14 11.58
CA ILE A 215 4.61 -4.56 12.99
C ILE A 215 3.79 -3.57 13.82
N ILE A 216 4.08 -2.27 13.72
CA ILE A 216 3.35 -1.23 14.45
C ILE A 216 1.87 -1.26 14.07
N THR A 217 1.57 -1.37 12.78
CA THR A 217 0.17 -1.39 12.32
C THR A 217 -0.57 -2.63 12.81
N LEU A 218 0.09 -3.81 12.81
CA LEU A 218 -0.47 -5.03 13.37
C LEU A 218 -0.70 -4.91 14.88
N MET A 219 0.22 -4.30 15.62
CA MET A 219 0.06 -4.08 17.08
C MET A 219 -1.13 -3.18 17.39
N VAL A 220 -1.26 -2.04 16.67
CA VAL A 220 -2.38 -1.12 16.84
C VAL A 220 -3.71 -1.79 16.46
N SER A 221 -3.71 -2.53 15.34
CA SER A 221 -4.89 -3.24 14.86
C SER A 221 -5.34 -4.34 15.83
N LEU A 222 -4.40 -5.12 16.35
CA LEU A 222 -4.68 -6.16 17.33
C LEU A 222 -5.19 -5.57 18.64
N SER A 223 -4.58 -4.47 19.10
CA SER A 223 -5.05 -3.74 20.29
C SER A 223 -6.49 -3.26 20.12
N LEU A 224 -6.82 -2.65 18.98
CA LEU A 224 -8.18 -2.21 18.67
C LEU A 224 -9.17 -3.38 18.60
N LEU A 225 -8.78 -4.50 17.99
CA LEU A 225 -9.60 -5.70 17.90
C LEU A 225 -9.88 -6.30 19.28
N LEU A 226 -8.87 -6.36 20.15
CA LEU A 226 -9.01 -6.83 21.53
C LEU A 226 -9.91 -5.90 22.35
N CYS A 227 -9.80 -4.58 22.17
CA CYS A 227 -10.69 -3.61 22.80
C CYS A 227 -12.15 -3.83 22.35
N ILE A 228 -12.40 -3.96 21.05
CA ILE A 228 -13.75 -4.23 20.51
C ILE A 228 -14.30 -5.56 21.06
N LEU A 229 -13.46 -6.61 21.08
CA LEU A 229 -13.83 -7.91 21.63
C LEU A 229 -14.19 -7.79 23.11
N PHE A 230 -13.37 -7.10 23.89
CA PHE A 230 -13.60 -6.88 25.32
C PHE A 230 -14.92 -6.12 25.57
N ILE A 231 -15.17 -5.04 24.83
CA ILE A 231 -16.43 -4.27 24.93
C ILE A 231 -17.63 -5.14 24.53
N SER A 232 -17.51 -5.93 23.47
CA SER A 232 -18.57 -6.84 23.02
C SER A 232 -18.90 -7.89 24.09
N LEU A 233 -17.88 -8.52 24.69
CA LEU A 233 -18.05 -9.50 25.77
C LEU A 233 -18.63 -8.85 27.03
N ALA A 234 -18.16 -7.66 27.41
CA ALA A 234 -18.71 -6.89 28.53
C ALA A 234 -20.19 -6.54 28.29
N THR A 235 -20.54 -6.17 27.06
CA THR A 235 -21.91 -5.86 26.65
C THR A 235 -22.81 -7.10 26.73
N ILE A 236 -22.36 -8.26 26.23
CA ILE A 236 -23.10 -9.52 26.30
C ILE A 236 -23.33 -9.94 27.75
N THR A 237 -22.30 -9.85 28.61
CA THR A 237 -22.44 -10.19 30.04
C THR A 237 -23.38 -9.24 30.77
N TYR A 238 -23.31 -7.94 30.46
CA TYR A 238 -24.24 -6.93 30.98
C TYR A 238 -25.70 -7.23 30.59
N TYR A 239 -25.96 -7.49 29.30
CA TYR A 239 -27.31 -7.85 28.81
C TYR A 239 -27.83 -9.14 29.44
N LYS A 240 -26.97 -10.16 29.64
CA LYS A 240 -27.35 -11.39 30.34
C LYS A 240 -27.80 -11.12 31.78
N LYS A 241 -27.09 -10.24 32.51
CA LYS A 241 -27.48 -9.83 33.87
C LYS A 241 -28.81 -9.07 33.87
N LEU A 242 -29.00 -8.14 32.93
CA LEU A 242 -30.24 -7.37 32.79
C LEU A 242 -31.45 -8.25 32.49
N LEU A 243 -31.31 -9.22 31.58
CA LEU A 243 -32.39 -10.16 31.25
C LEU A 243 -32.78 -11.04 32.45
N LYS A 244 -31.81 -11.45 33.28
CA LYS A 244 -32.10 -12.21 34.51
C LYS A 244 -32.87 -11.37 35.52
N ALA A 245 -32.43 -10.13 35.79
CA ALA A 245 -33.14 -9.21 36.68
C ALA A 245 -34.57 -8.91 36.20
N ARG A 246 -34.75 -8.72 34.87
CA ARG A 246 -36.08 -8.48 34.28
C ARG A 246 -37.02 -9.68 34.45
N ARG A 247 -36.51 -10.91 34.31
CA ARG A 247 -37.30 -12.13 34.57
C ARG A 247 -37.70 -12.26 36.04
N GLU A 248 -36.78 -11.97 36.97
CA GLU A 248 -37.07 -12.04 38.41
C GLU A 248 -38.15 -11.03 38.81
N VAL A 249 -38.07 -9.78 38.32
CA VAL A 249 -39.12 -8.77 38.54
C VAL A 249 -40.45 -9.19 37.93
N GLN A 250 -40.45 -9.77 36.72
CA GLN A 250 -41.69 -10.25 36.09
C GLN A 250 -42.33 -11.39 36.90
N LEU A 251 -41.53 -12.36 37.37
CA LEU A 251 -42.02 -13.46 38.22
C LEU A 251 -42.60 -12.96 39.55
N LEU A 252 -42.02 -11.91 40.15
CA LEU A 252 -42.57 -11.28 41.34
C LEU A 252 -43.90 -10.56 41.04
N LYS A 253 -43.97 -9.85 39.91
CA LYS A 253 -45.19 -9.18 39.45
C LYS A 253 -46.33 -10.16 39.23
N ASP A 254 -46.05 -11.31 38.61
CA ASP A 254 -47.05 -12.35 38.33
C ASP A 254 -47.49 -13.09 39.62
N ARG A 255 -46.68 -13.08 40.69
CA ARG A 255 -47.01 -13.68 41.99
C ARG A 255 -47.76 -12.75 42.94
N MET A 256 -47.78 -11.44 42.70
CA MET A 256 -48.53 -10.51 43.54
C MET A 256 -50.01 -10.54 43.15
N PRO A 257 -50.96 -10.68 44.10
CA PRO A 257 -52.38 -10.48 43.81
C PRO A 257 -52.59 -9.03 43.32
N PRO A 258 -53.66 -8.75 42.54
CA PRO A 258 -53.93 -7.40 42.05
C PRO A 258 -54.21 -6.46 43.21
N LEU A 259 -53.16 -5.83 43.74
CA LEU A 259 -53.25 -4.75 44.72
C LEU A 259 -53.59 -3.45 43.99
N TYR A 260 -54.76 -3.44 43.36
CA TYR A 260 -55.44 -2.24 42.89
C TYR A 260 -56.93 -2.55 42.71
N ASN A 261 -57.59 -2.86 43.82
CA ASN A 261 -59.04 -2.84 43.97
C ASN A 261 -59.44 -2.49 45.42
N LEU A 262 -58.60 -1.69 46.10
CA LEU A 262 -59.09 -0.90 47.22
C LEU A 262 -59.73 0.33 46.58
N SER A 263 -61.04 0.40 46.72
CA SER A 263 -61.89 1.45 46.23
C SER A 263 -61.23 2.81 46.45
N ALA A 264 -61.10 3.57 45.36
CA ALA A 264 -61.35 4.99 45.52
C ALA A 264 -62.83 5.05 45.93
N ASP A 265 -63.09 5.07 47.25
CA ASP A 265 -64.37 5.47 47.77
C ASP A 265 -64.59 6.89 47.25
N GLU A 266 -65.41 7.02 46.21
CA GLU A 266 -66.08 8.28 45.92
C GLU A 266 -66.82 8.69 47.19
N PRO A 267 -66.61 9.90 47.73
CA PRO A 267 -67.40 10.35 48.86
C PRO A 267 -68.86 10.46 48.40
N ASP A 268 -69.74 9.70 49.07
CA ASP A 268 -71.18 9.65 48.86
C ASP A 268 -71.78 11.04 49.07
N GLU A 269 -72.01 11.75 47.97
CA GLU A 269 -72.75 13.00 47.93
C GLU A 269 -74.25 12.69 47.97
N ARG A 270 -74.76 12.18 49.10
CA ARG A 270 -76.21 12.14 49.38
C ARG A 270 -76.59 12.41 50.84
N LEU A 271 -77.06 13.67 51.00
CA LEU A 271 -78.28 14.11 51.70
C LEU A 271 -78.27 14.22 53.23
N PRO A 272 -79.16 15.04 53.85
CA PRO A 272 -80.15 15.97 53.28
C PRO A 272 -79.89 17.46 53.55
#